data_AF-A0A367MC65-F1
#
_entry.id   AF-A0A367MC65-F1
#
_cell.length_a   1.000
_cell.length_b   1.000
_cell.length_c   1.000
_cell.angle_alpha   90.00
_cell.angle_beta   90.00
_cell.angle_gamma   90.00
#
_symmetry.space_group_name_H-M   'P 1'
#
loop_
_entity.id
_entity.type
_entity.pdbx_description
1 polymer ?
#
loop_
_entity_poly.entity_id
_entity_poly.type
_entity_poly.pdbx_seq_one_letter_code
_entity_poly.pdbx_strand_id
1 'polypeptide(L)'
;MNSAHRKPLPGTRLDYFDAREAVEAIQPGAYAKLPYTSRVLAENLVRRCDPATLEASLRQLVERKRDLDFPWYPARVVCHDILGQTALVDLAGLR
;
A
#
# COMPACT_ATOMS: atom_id res chain seq x y z
N MET A 1 -2.55 9.81 -5.67
CA MET A 1 -1.26 9.09 -5.51
C MET A 1 -0.34 10.03 -4.77
N ASN A 2 0.31 9.55 -3.71
CA ASN A 2 1.03 10.43 -2.79
C ASN A 2 2.35 10.94 -3.39
N SER A 3 2.89 12.00 -2.81
CA SER A 3 4.21 12.57 -3.17
C SER A 3 5.24 12.40 -2.06
N ALA A 4 4.80 12.33 -0.79
CA ALA A 4 5.67 12.08 0.35
C ALA A 4 6.39 10.73 0.21
N HIS A 5 7.65 10.69 0.67
CA HIS A 5 8.53 9.50 0.62
C HIS A 5 8.78 8.94 -0.79
N ARG A 6 8.44 9.67 -1.86
CA ARG A 6 8.80 9.30 -3.23
C ARG A 6 10.26 9.65 -3.48
N LYS A 7 11.06 8.66 -3.87
CA LYS A 7 12.50 8.79 -4.12
C LYS A 7 12.88 8.23 -5.49
N PRO A 8 13.89 8.81 -6.16
CA PRO A 8 14.40 8.24 -7.39
C PRO A 8 15.07 6.90 -7.11
N LEU A 9 14.82 5.92 -7.99
CA LEU A 9 15.50 4.63 -7.97
C LEU A 9 16.86 4.77 -8.67
N PRO A 10 18.00 4.55 -7.96
CA PRO A 10 19.33 4.79 -8.50
C PRO A 10 19.59 4.09 -9.84
N GLY A 11 20.18 4.81 -10.79
CA GLY A 11 20.50 4.27 -12.12
C GLY A 11 19.31 4.14 -13.07
N THR A 12 18.12 4.62 -12.70
CA THR A 12 16.92 4.57 -13.53
C THR A 12 16.21 5.93 -13.59
N ARG A 13 15.21 6.05 -14.47
CA ARG A 13 14.27 7.20 -14.49
C ARG A 13 13.01 6.95 -13.65
N LEU A 14 12.99 5.86 -12.89
CA LEU A 14 11.85 5.44 -12.09
C LEU A 14 11.97 5.99 -10.68
N ASP A 15 10.83 6.16 -10.04
CA ASP A 15 10.75 6.47 -8.61
C ASP A 15 10.12 5.31 -7.86
N TYR A 16 10.39 5.24 -6.56
CA TYR A 16 9.76 4.32 -5.62
C TYR A 16 9.29 5.06 -4.37
N PHE A 17 8.36 4.46 -3.63
CA PHE A 17 7.92 4.97 -2.34
C PHE A 17 8.71 4.29 -1.22
N ASP A 18 9.44 5.08 -0.43
CA ASP A 18 10.27 4.60 0.65
C ASP A 18 9.44 4.29 1.90
N ALA A 19 8.86 3.09 1.92
CA ALA A 19 8.09 2.59 3.05
C ALA A 19 8.93 2.47 4.34
N ARG A 20 10.26 2.31 4.21
CA ARG A 20 11.14 2.25 5.38
C ARG A 20 11.21 3.61 6.05
N GLU A 21 11.52 4.65 5.29
CA GLU A 21 11.55 6.01 5.82
C GLU A 21 10.23 6.41 6.47
N ALA A 22 9.09 6.11 5.83
CA ALA A 22 7.77 6.41 6.38
C ALA A 22 7.51 5.71 7.72
N VAL A 23 7.89 4.44 7.86
CA VAL A 23 7.71 3.67 9.12
C VAL A 23 8.69 4.14 10.20
N GLU A 24 9.95 4.38 9.85
CA GLU A 24 10.98 4.82 10.79
C GLU A 24 10.70 6.23 11.34
N ALA A 25 10.04 7.09 10.56
CA ALA A 25 9.55 8.39 11.02
C ALA A 25 8.47 8.28 12.12
N ILE A 26 7.69 7.18 12.15
CA ILE A 26 6.68 6.91 13.18
C ILE A 26 7.33 6.32 14.43
N GLN A 27 8.16 5.29 14.24
CA GLN A 27 8.87 4.62 15.33
C GLN A 27 10.23 4.11 14.86
N PRO A 28 11.34 4.69 15.38
CA PRO A 28 12.68 4.24 15.04
C PRO A 28 12.90 2.75 15.37
N GLY A 29 13.51 2.02 14.43
CA GLY A 29 13.78 0.59 14.49
C GLY A 29 12.57 -0.32 14.25
N ALA A 30 11.38 0.24 13.97
CA ALA A 30 10.17 -0.55 13.74
C ALA A 30 10.22 -1.31 12.41
N TYR A 31 10.75 -0.71 11.34
CA TYR A 31 10.71 -1.34 10.01
C TYR A 31 11.48 -2.66 9.97
N ALA A 32 12.61 -2.72 10.67
CA ALA A 32 13.42 -3.92 10.80
C ALA A 32 12.64 -5.09 11.43
N LYS A 33 11.70 -4.80 12.34
CA LYS A 33 10.89 -5.78 13.08
C LYS A 33 9.60 -6.17 12.36
N LEU A 34 9.23 -5.47 11.28
CA LEU A 34 8.04 -5.79 10.50
C LEU A 34 8.20 -7.12 9.75
N PRO A 35 7.18 -8.01 9.79
CA PRO A 35 7.06 -9.13 8.86
C PRO A 35 7.11 -8.64 7.40
N TYR A 36 7.61 -9.47 6.50
CA TYR A 36 7.76 -9.07 5.10
C TYR A 36 6.43 -8.70 4.43
N THR A 37 5.35 -9.38 4.80
CA THR A 37 3.98 -9.05 4.37
C THR A 37 3.58 -7.63 4.76
N SER A 38 3.84 -7.23 6.01
CA SER A 38 3.59 -5.87 6.49
C SER A 38 4.43 -4.82 5.74
N ARG A 39 5.63 -5.16 5.25
CA ARG A 39 6.45 -4.24 4.42
C ARG A 39 5.80 -3.98 3.06
N VAL A 40 5.19 -5.00 2.46
CA VAL A 40 4.42 -4.87 1.20
C VAL A 40 3.17 -4.01 1.42
N LEU A 41 2.45 -4.24 2.52
CA LEU A 41 1.29 -3.43 2.88
C LEU A 41 1.69 -1.97 3.16
N ALA A 42 2.81 -1.75 3.86
CA ALA A 42 3.30 -0.41 4.16
C ALA A 42 3.63 0.40 2.90
N GLU A 43 4.31 -0.17 1.90
CA GLU A 43 4.55 0.52 0.62
C GLU A 43 3.23 0.90 -0.06
N ASN A 44 2.27 -0.02 -0.07
CA ASN A 44 0.99 0.20 -0.70
C ASN A 44 0.24 1.36 -0.06
N LEU A 45 0.24 1.41 1.28
CA LEU A 45 -0.33 2.51 2.05
C LEU A 45 0.38 3.81 1.75
N VAL A 46 1.72 3.86 1.82
CA VAL A 46 2.50 5.08 1.53
C VAL A 46 2.19 5.62 0.12
N ARG A 47 1.99 4.74 -0.86
CA ARG A 47 1.71 5.12 -2.25
C ARG A 47 0.26 5.57 -2.51
N ARG A 48 -0.72 4.94 -1.88
CA ARG A 48 -2.14 5.02 -2.28
C ARG A 48 -3.12 5.44 -1.18
N CYS A 49 -2.77 5.28 0.10
CA CYS A 49 -3.63 5.67 1.21
C CYS A 49 -3.85 7.19 1.23
N ASP A 50 -5.02 7.63 1.67
CA ASP A 50 -5.30 9.04 1.89
C ASP A 50 -4.26 9.61 2.88
N PRO A 51 -3.55 10.71 2.54
CA PRO A 51 -2.59 11.34 3.43
C PRO A 51 -3.12 11.62 4.84
N ALA A 52 -4.41 11.92 4.99
CA ALA A 52 -5.04 12.20 6.28
C ALA A 52 -5.14 10.98 7.20
N THR A 53 -5.14 9.75 6.64
CA THR A 53 -5.27 8.49 7.40
C THR A 53 -4.03 7.61 7.33
N LEU A 54 -3.00 8.02 6.57
CA LEU A 54 -1.78 7.26 6.33
C LEU A 54 -1.03 6.91 7.63
N GLU A 55 -0.79 7.89 8.50
CA GLU A 55 -0.02 7.63 9.73
C GLU A 55 -0.76 6.64 10.65
N ALA A 56 -2.06 6.86 10.87
CA ALA A 56 -2.90 5.96 11.65
C ALA A 56 -2.91 4.53 11.08
N SER A 57 -2.97 4.40 9.75
CA SER A 57 -2.92 3.11 9.06
C SER A 57 -1.56 2.41 9.24
N LEU A 58 -0.45 3.15 9.09
CA LEU A 58 0.89 2.61 9.29
C LEU A 58 1.13 2.20 10.76
N ARG A 59 0.57 2.94 11.73
CA ARG A 59 0.62 2.57 13.14
C ARG A 59 -0.05 1.21 13.41
N GLN A 60 -1.11 0.84 12.70
CA GLN A 60 -1.70 -0.49 12.83
C GLN A 60 -0.68 -1.59 12.51
N LEU A 61 0.16 -1.41 11.50
CA LEU A 61 1.21 -2.36 11.13
C LEU A 61 2.37 -2.37 12.15
N VAL A 62 2.84 -1.19 12.55
CA VAL A 62 3.97 -1.01 13.48
C VAL A 62 3.66 -1.60 14.85
N GLU A 63 2.47 -1.32 15.36
CA GLU A 63 2.04 -1.71 16.70
C GLU A 63 1.26 -3.04 16.70
N ARG A 64 1.07 -3.66 15.53
CA ARG A 64 0.30 -4.91 15.32
C ARG A 64 -1.14 -4.83 15.85
N LYS A 65 -1.77 -3.67 15.68
CA LYS A 65 -3.16 -3.40 16.09
C LYS A 65 -4.16 -3.81 15.01
N ARG A 66 -5.43 -3.89 15.40
CA ARG A 66 -6.58 -4.22 14.54
C ARG A 66 -7.77 -3.30 14.84
N ASP A 67 -7.46 -2.07 15.22
CA ASP A 67 -8.44 -1.10 15.71
C ASP A 67 -9.04 -0.31 14.55
N LEU A 68 -8.28 -0.18 13.45
CA LEU A 68 -8.67 0.55 12.26
C LEU A 68 -8.47 -0.33 11.03
N ASP A 69 -9.48 -0.36 10.17
CA ASP A 69 -9.32 -0.86 8.81
C ASP A 69 -8.50 0.15 8.00
N PHE A 70 -7.70 -0.36 7.06
CA PHE A 70 -6.91 0.47 6.15
C PHE A 70 -7.05 -0.04 4.71
N PRO A 71 -6.92 0.85 3.71
CA PRO A 71 -7.17 0.48 2.33
C PRO A 71 -6.04 -0.40 1.78
N TRP A 72 -6.41 -1.32 0.88
CA TRP A 72 -5.46 -2.15 0.13
C TRP A 72 -5.74 -2.03 -1.37
N TYR A 73 -4.71 -1.64 -2.12
CA TYR A 73 -4.79 -1.46 -3.57
C TYR A 73 -3.89 -2.49 -4.28
N PRO A 74 -4.40 -3.70 -4.57
CA PRO A 74 -3.61 -4.74 -5.23
C PRO A 74 -3.06 -4.24 -6.57
N ALA A 75 -1.83 -4.63 -6.91
CA ALA A 75 -1.17 -4.18 -8.14
C ALA A 75 -1.81 -4.74 -9.42
N ARG A 76 -2.53 -5.86 -9.30
CA ARG A 76 -3.21 -6.56 -10.38
C ARG A 76 -4.32 -7.44 -9.82
N VAL A 77 -5.35 -7.68 -10.63
CA VAL A 77 -6.43 -8.63 -10.34
C VAL A 77 -6.35 -9.73 -11.38
N VAL A 78 -6.44 -10.98 -10.94
CA VAL A 78 -6.52 -12.14 -11.83
C VAL A 78 -7.93 -12.69 -11.71
N CYS A 79 -8.64 -12.73 -12.84
CA CYS A 79 -9.98 -13.29 -12.90
C CYS A 79 -9.93 -14.73 -13.43
N HIS A 80 -10.68 -15.62 -12.81
CA HIS A 80 -10.77 -17.03 -13.22
C HIS A 80 -12.12 -17.33 -13.86
N ASP A 81 -12.08 -17.87 -15.08
CA ASP A 81 -13.22 -18.42 -15.84
C ASP A 81 -14.51 -17.59 -15.71
N ILE A 82 -15.59 -18.19 -15.20
CA ILE A 82 -16.93 -17.58 -15.15
C ILE A 82 -17.02 -16.37 -14.22
N LEU A 83 -16.23 -16.32 -13.15
CA LEU A 83 -16.20 -15.16 -12.25
C LEU A 83 -15.54 -13.94 -12.90
N GLY A 84 -14.66 -14.18 -13.89
CA GLY A 84 -14.12 -13.10 -14.71
C GLY A 84 -15.13 -12.54 -15.69
N GLN A 85 -15.98 -13.39 -16.26
CA GLN A 85 -17.00 -12.96 -17.21
C GLN A 85 -18.05 -12.08 -16.54
N THR A 86 -18.51 -12.42 -15.33
CA THR A 86 -19.46 -11.58 -14.58
C THR A 86 -18.88 -10.19 -14.31
N ALA A 87 -17.61 -10.10 -13.89
CA ALA A 87 -16.94 -8.81 -13.67
C ALA A 87 -16.81 -7.97 -14.96
N LEU A 88 -16.62 -8.61 -16.12
CA LEU A 88 -16.56 -7.91 -17.42
C LEU A 88 -17.94 -7.43 -17.88
N VAL A 89 -19.00 -8.19 -17.63
CA VAL A 89 -20.39 -7.78 -17.91
C VAL A 89 -20.77 -6.58 -17.04
N ASP A 90 -20.43 -6.62 -15.75
CA ASP A 90 -20.64 -5.48 -14.85
C ASP A 90 -19.91 -4.22 -15.35
N LEU A 91 -18.64 -4.37 -15.78
CA LEU A 91 -17.88 -3.26 -16.36
C LEU A 91 -18.51 -2.72 -17.65
N ALA A 92 -19.11 -3.58 -18.48
CA ALA A 92 -19.83 -3.15 -19.68
C ALA A 92 -21.12 -2.38 -19.34
N GLY A 93 -21.82 -2.76 -18.26
CA GLY A 93 -23.01 -2.04 -17.78
C GLY A 93 -22.73 -0.68 -17.16
N LEU A 94 -21.48 -0.39 -16.78
CA LEU A 94 -21.04 0.94 -16.30
C LEU A 94 -20.73 1.93 -17.44
N ARG A 95 -20.78 1.50 -18.72
CA ARG A 95 -20.58 2.36 -19.90
C ARG A 95 -21.91 2.92 -20.42
#